data_AF-A0A843GHK1-F1
#
_entry.id   AF-A0A843GHK1-F1
#
_cell.length_a   1.000
_cell.length_b   1.000
_cell.length_c   1.000
_cell.angle_alpha   90.00
_cell.angle_beta   90.00
_cell.angle_gamma   90.00
#
_symmetry.space_group_name_H-M   'P 1'
#
loop_
_entity.id
_entity.type
_entity.pdbx_description
1 polymer ?
#
loop_
_entity_poly.entity_id
_entity_poly.type
_entity_poly.pdbx_seq_one_letter_code
_entity_poly.pdbx_strand_id
1 'polypeptide(L)' 'MDPITLGVVALMGAAATIAGAAEDLESDIGSQSNPNSQVQLAPHMGHLHRMINKAASGEPGAYGCWCGIAGGIAAL' A
#
# COMPACT_ATOMS: atom_id res chain seq x y z
N MET A 1 26.13 -2.22 -7.42
CA MET A 1 25.32 -3.40 -7.12
C MET A 1 25.39 -4.37 -8.28
N ASP A 2 25.67 -5.63 -7.99
CA ASP A 2 25.61 -6.72 -8.96
C ASP A 2 24.14 -7.06 -9.31
N PRO A 3 23.88 -7.80 -10.41
CA PRO A 3 22.53 -8.12 -10.86
C PRO A 3 21.69 -8.90 -9.84
N ILE A 4 22.31 -9.71 -8.97
CA ILE A 4 21.60 -10.50 -7.96
C ILE A 4 21.10 -9.54 -6.87
N THR A 5 21.96 -8.66 -6.37
CA THR A 5 21.58 -7.65 -5.38
C THR A 5 20.47 -6.73 -5.89
N LEU A 6 20.55 -6.31 -7.16
CA LEU A 6 19.51 -5.48 -7.79
C LEU A 6 18.18 -6.24 -7.92
N GLY A 7 18.23 -7.54 -8.25
CA GLY A 7 17.06 -8.42 -8.28
C GLY A 7 16.39 -8.60 -6.92
N VAL A 8 17.16 -8.70 -5.84
CA VAL A 8 16.64 -8.80 -4.46
C VAL A 8 15.92 -7.52 -4.05
N VAL A 9 16.50 -6.35 -4.31
CA VAL A 9 15.88 -5.05 -4.01
C VAL A 9 14.57 -4.88 -4.79
N ALA A 10 14.53 -5.29 -6.06
CA ALA A 10 13.32 -5.26 -6.86
C ALA A 10 12.23 -6.20 -6.30
N LEU A 11 12.60 -7.42 -5.88
CA LEU A 11 11.68 -8.37 -5.25
C LEU A 11 11.11 -7.85 -3.92
N MET A 12 11.92 -7.15 -3.12
CA MET A 12 11.46 -6.53 -1.88
C MET A 12 10.36 -5.48 -2.12
N GLY A 13 10.58 -4.57 -3.08
CA GLY A 13 9.56 -3.58 -3.44
C GLY A 13 8.28 -4.21 -3.99
N ALA A 14 8.41 -5.24 -4.82
CA ALA A 14 7.27 -5.99 -5.35
C ALA A 14 6.48 -6.69 -4.22
N ALA A 15 7.17 -7.38 -3.32
CA ALA A 15 6.54 -8.08 -2.19
C ALA A 15 5.82 -7.11 -1.24
N ALA A 16 6.44 -5.96 -0.94
CA ALA A 16 5.82 -4.92 -0.12
C ALA A 16 4.56 -4.33 -0.78
N THR A 17 4.56 -4.16 -2.11
CA THR A 17 3.37 -3.72 -2.86
C THR A 17 2.23 -4.72 -2.76
N ILE A 18 2.54 -6.02 -2.91
CA ILE A 18 1.53 -7.09 -2.82
C ILE A 18 0.96 -7.18 -1.40
N ALA A 19 1.82 -7.11 -0.38
CA ALA A 19 1.41 -7.16 1.02
C ALA A 19 0.50 -5.98 1.39
N GLY A 20 0.87 -4.76 0.96
CA GLY A 20 0.02 -3.58 1.15
C GLY A 20 -1.34 -3.74 0.47
N ALA A 21 -1.38 -4.28 -0.76
CA ALA A 21 -2.65 -4.48 -1.48
C ALA A 21 -3.54 -5.54 -0.83
N ALA A 22 -2.93 -6.56 -0.21
CA ALA A 22 -3.67 -7.59 0.53
C ALA A 22 -4.28 -7.03 1.83
N GLU A 23 -3.54 -6.22 2.59
CA GLU A 23 -4.04 -5.56 3.80
C GLU A 23 -5.18 -4.60 3.48
N ASP A 24 -5.03 -3.81 2.41
CA ASP A 24 -6.06 -2.86 1.96
C ASP A 24 -7.36 -3.58 1.56
N LEU A 25 -7.25 -4.77 0.96
CA LEU A 25 -8.39 -5.62 0.63
C LEU A 25 -9.06 -6.23 1.86
N GLU A 26 -8.28 -6.72 2.83
CA GLU A 26 -8.79 -7.23 4.10
C GLU A 26 -9.53 -6.12 4.87
N SER A 27 -8.96 -4.92 4.92
CA SER A 27 -9.55 -3.74 5.54
C SER A 27 -10.86 -3.32 4.86
N ASP A 28 -10.89 -3.31 3.52
CA ASP A 28 -12.10 -3.00 2.73
C ASP A 28 -13.20 -4.07 2.89
N ILE A 29 -12.86 -5.34 3.15
CA ILE A 29 -13.84 -6.41 3.45
C ILE A 29 -14.32 -6.33 4.90
N GLY A 30 -13.39 -6.22 5.86
CA GLY A 30 -13.70 -6.17 7.29
C GLY A 30 -14.53 -4.94 7.67
N SER A 31 -14.26 -3.80 7.03
CA SER A 31 -15.02 -2.55 7.24
C SER A 31 -16.48 -2.62 6.80
N GLN A 32 -16.87 -3.53 5.89
CA GLN A 32 -18.28 -3.69 5.49
C GLN A 32 -19.14 -4.34 6.57
N SER A 33 -18.55 -5.03 7.54
CA SER A 33 -19.27 -5.69 8.64
C SER A 33 -19.65 -4.75 9.80
N ASN A 34 -19.04 -3.56 9.87
CA ASN A 34 -19.28 -2.58 10.93
C ASN A 34 -20.06 -1.36 10.36
N PRO A 35 -21.33 -1.13 10.78
CA PRO A 35 -22.15 -0.01 10.31
C PRO A 35 -21.55 1.39 10.54
N ASN A 36 -20.63 1.51 11.50
CA ASN A 36 -19.96 2.76 11.86
C ASN A 36 -18.57 2.91 11.22
N SER A 37 -18.19 1.98 10.35
CA SER A 37 -16.88 2.00 9.70
C SER A 37 -16.83 3.04 8.58
N GLN A 38 -15.67 3.69 8.41
CA GLN A 38 -15.40 4.76 7.44
C GLN A 38 -15.87 4.43 6.00
N VAL A 39 -15.94 3.14 5.64
CA VAL A 39 -16.42 2.66 4.33
C VAL A 39 -17.94 2.82 4.12
N GLN A 40 -18.75 2.89 5.18
CA GLN A 40 -20.20 3.17 5.08
C GLN A 40 -20.55 4.66 5.22
N LEU A 41 -19.64 5.45 5.79
CA LEU A 41 -19.70 6.92 5.78
C LEU A 41 -19.11 7.52 4.48
N ALA A 42 -18.24 6.79 3.76
CA ALA A 42 -17.64 7.21 2.50
C ALA A 42 -18.65 7.54 1.36
N PRO A 43 -19.80 6.85 1.20
CA PRO A 43 -20.83 7.26 0.25
C PRO A 43 -21.36 8.68 0.51
N HIS A 44 -21.37 9.16 1.75
CA HIS A 44 -21.76 10.53 2.11
C HIS A 44 -20.65 11.57 1.84
N MET A 45 -19.38 11.14 1.74
CA MET A 45 -18.20 12.00 1.51
C MET A 45 -17.72 11.98 0.04
N GLY A 46 -18.29 11.12 -0.80
CA GLY A 46 -17.97 11.00 -2.22
C GLY A 46 -16.64 10.27 -2.52
N HIS A 47 -16.53 9.71 -3.72
CA HIS A 47 -15.36 8.93 -4.15
C HIS A 47 -14.04 9.73 -4.18
N LEU A 48 -14.09 11.04 -4.39
CA LEU A 48 -12.91 11.90 -4.45
C LEU A 48 -12.19 11.98 -3.09
N HIS A 49 -12.94 12.11 -2.00
CA HIS A 49 -12.37 12.19 -0.66
C HIS A 49 -11.69 10.88 -0.25
N ARG A 50 -12.24 9.75 -0.70
CA ARG A 50 -11.63 8.42 -0.50
C ARG A 50 -10.32 8.28 -1.28
N MET A 51 -10.27 8.74 -2.53
CA MET A 51 -9.04 8.70 -3.34
C MET A 51 -7.93 9.56 -2.73
N ILE A 52 -8.25 10.77 -2.25
CA ILE A 52 -7.27 11.65 -1.62
C ILE A 52 -6.78 11.04 -0.30
N ASN A 53 -7.67 10.50 0.53
CA ASN A 53 -7.28 9.85 1.78
C ASN A 53 -6.43 8.59 1.54
N LYS A 54 -6.77 7.77 0.53
CA LYS A 54 -5.95 6.60 0.17
C LYS A 54 -4.56 7.02 -0.35
N ALA A 55 -4.50 8.02 -1.22
CA ALA A 55 -3.24 8.55 -1.72
C ALA A 55 -2.36 9.10 -0.58
N ALA A 56 -2.95 9.77 0.42
CA ALA A 56 -2.23 10.33 1.56
C ALA A 56 -1.86 9.28 2.63
N SER A 57 -2.62 8.19 2.77
CA SER A 57 -2.35 7.13 3.74
C SER A 57 -1.23 6.17 3.33
N GLY A 58 -0.62 6.40 2.16
CA GLY A 58 0.46 5.55 1.65
C GLY A 58 -0.08 4.28 1.03
N GLU A 59 -0.79 4.39 -0.09
CA GLU A 59 -1.28 3.22 -0.85
C GLU A 59 -0.18 2.18 -1.12
N PRO A 60 -0.57 0.92 -1.43
CA PRO A 60 0.37 -0.21 -1.59
C PRO A 60 1.58 0.09 -2.48
N GLY A 61 1.40 0.90 -3.53
CA GLY A 61 2.47 1.32 -4.42
C GLY A 61 3.52 2.23 -3.75
N ALA A 62 3.12 3.08 -2.81
CA ALA A 62 4.04 3.91 -2.04
C ALA A 62 4.90 3.06 -1.09
N TYR A 63 4.30 2.08 -0.41
CA TYR A 63 5.04 1.13 0.42
C TYR A 63 6.06 0.32 -0.38
N GLY A 64 5.67 -0.17 -1.56
CA GLY A 64 6.59 -0.86 -2.47
C GLY A 64 7.78 0.01 -2.89
N CYS A 65 7.51 1.25 -3.26
CA CYS A 65 8.53 2.22 -3.65
C CYS A 65 9.49 2.53 -2.49
N TRP A 66 8.96 2.76 -1.28
CA TRP A 66 9.77 3.02 -0.10
C TRP A 66 10.64 1.82 0.29
N CYS A 67 10.09 0.60 0.27
CA CYS A 67 10.87 -0.61 0.54
C CYS A 67 11.96 -0.84 -0.51
N GLY A 68 11.68 -0.57 -1.80
CA GLY A 68 12.68 -0.63 -2.86
C GLY A 68 13.80 0.39 -2.70
N ILE A 69 13.46 1.65 -2.39
CA ILE A 69 14.46 2.71 -2.15
C ILE A 69 15.29 2.41 -0.91
N ALA A 70 14.65 2.03 0.20
CA ALA A 70 15.34 1.69 1.45
C ALA A 70 16.26 0.47 1.27
N GLY A 71 15.80 -0.57 0.58
CA GLY A 71 16.61 -1.74 0.24
C GLY A 71 17.79 -1.38 -0.66
N GLY A 72 17.59 -0.46 -1.62
CA GLY A 72 18.65 0.07 -2.46
C GLY A 72 19.71 0.84 -1.67
N ILE A 73 19.30 1.68 -0.71
CA ILE A 73 20.21 2.43 0.18
C ILE A 73 20.97 1.48 1.09
N ALA A 74 20.31 0.47 1.67
CA ALA A 74 20.94 -0.50 2.55
C ALA A 74 21.96 -1.41 1.83
N ALA A 75 21.86 -1.51 0.50
CA ALA A 75 22.74 -2.31 -0.35
C ALA A 75 23.89 -1.50 -1.00
N LEU A 76 24.04 -0.22 -0.63
CA LEU A 76 25.21 0.64 -0.97
C LEU A 76 26.36 0.39 0.01
#